data_AF-A0A920DJ44-F1
#
_entry.id   AF-A0A920DJ44-F1
#
_cell.length_a   1.000
_cell.length_b   1.000
_cell.length_c   1.000
_cell.angle_alpha   90.00
_cell.angle_beta   90.00
_cell.angle_gamma   90.00
#
_symmetry.space_group_name_H-M   'P 1'
#
loop_
_entity.id
_entity.type
_entity.pdbx_description
1 polymer ?
#
loop_
_entity_poly.entity_id
_entity_poly.type
_entity_poly.pdbx_seq_one_letter_code
_entity_poly.pdbx_strand_id
1 'polypeptide(L)' 'MKSFLVSGLADQNYRIKVNLLAISPDHAIKVFKQKYPKAEDIYVIQNLFRARK' A
#
# COMPACT_ATOMS: atom_id res chain seq x y z
N MET A 1 14.54 4.41 -0.29
CA MET A 1 13.07 4.14 -0.32
C MET A 1 12.85 2.65 -0.50
N LYS A 2 11.79 2.10 0.09
CA LYS A 2 11.39 0.69 -0.07
C LYS A 2 10.10 0.63 -0.89
N SER A 3 9.91 -0.45 -1.62
CA SER A 3 8.64 -0.73 -2.30
C SER A 3 7.70 -1.47 -1.35
N PHE A 4 6.47 -0.98 -1.27
CA PHE A 4 5.38 -1.54 -0.48
C PHE A 4 4.21 -1.84 -1.40
N LEU A 5 3.68 -3.04 -1.32
CA LEU A 5 2.41 -3.36 -1.97
C LEU A 5 1.30 -2.92 -1.02
N VAL A 6 0.52 -1.92 -1.42
CA VAL A 6 -0.61 -1.42 -0.65
C VAL A 6 -1.90 -1.80 -1.35
N SER A 7 -2.84 -2.36 -0.58
CA SER A 7 -4.16 -2.76 -1.04
C SER A 7 -5.22 -2.08 -0.20
N GLY A 8 -6.29 -1.58 -0.80
CA GLY A 8 -7.44 -1.01 -0.08
C GLY A 8 -8.75 -1.17 -0.85
N LEU A 9 -9.87 -1.23 -0.14
CA LEU A 9 -11.21 -1.36 -0.70
C LEU A 9 -11.79 0.03 -0.96
N ALA A 10 -11.86 0.47 -2.21
CA ALA A 10 -12.27 1.84 -2.57
C ALA A 10 -13.79 2.02 -2.71
N ASP A 11 -14.50 0.92 -3.02
CA ASP A 11 -15.95 0.81 -3.14
C ASP A 11 -16.39 -0.58 -2.66
N GLN A 12 -17.70 -0.82 -2.54
CA GLN A 12 -18.29 -2.03 -1.96
C GLN A 12 -17.71 -3.36 -2.48
N ASN A 13 -17.23 -3.41 -3.73
CA ASN A 13 -16.65 -4.62 -4.32
C ASN A 13 -15.34 -4.38 -5.10
N TYR A 14 -14.72 -3.20 -4.98
CA TYR A 14 -13.54 -2.86 -5.76
C TYR A 14 -12.30 -2.64 -4.89
N ARG A 15 -11.32 -3.54 -5.02
CA ARG A 15 -10.06 -3.50 -4.27
C ARG A 15 -8.92 -3.02 -5.15
N ILE A 16 -8.35 -1.88 -4.78
CA ILE A 16 -7.22 -1.25 -5.44
C ILE A 16 -5.93 -1.85 -4.86
N LYS A 17 -5.02 -2.29 -5.74
CA LYS A 17 -3.68 -2.77 -5.37
C LYS A 17 -2.62 -1.96 -6.12
N VAL A 18 -1.70 -1.35 -5.40
CA VAL A 18 -0.63 -0.52 -5.97
C VAL A 18 0.70 -0.75 -5.26
N ASN A 19 1.78 -0.77 -6.04
CA ASN A 19 3.13 -0.72 -5.49
C ASN A 19 3.54 0.75 -5.27
N LEU A 20 3.80 1.12 -4.02
CA LEU A 20 4.22 2.47 -3.64
C LEU A 20 5.67 2.44 -3.14
N LEU A 21 6.45 3.43 -3.58
CA LEU A 21 7.75 3.72 -2.98
C LEU A 21 7.52 4.63 -1.78
N ALA A 22 7.88 4.16 -0.59
CA ALA A 22 7.75 4.94 0.64
C ALA A 22 8.96 4.73 1.55
N ILE A 23 9.03 5.52 2.63
CA ILE A 23 10.10 5.45 3.63
C ILE A 23 9.76 4.39 4.69
N SER A 24 8.49 4.28 5.07
CA SER A 24 7.95 3.34 6.06
C SER A 24 6.56 2.82 5.62
N PRO A 25 6.05 1.74 6.23
CA PRO A 25 4.69 1.26 6.00
C PRO A 25 3.64 2.36 6.22
N ASP A 26 3.71 3.10 7.33
CA ASP A 26 2.76 4.18 7.63
C ASP A 26 2.78 5.30 6.59
N HIS A 27 3.98 5.62 6.09
CA HIS A 27 4.11 6.58 5.01
C HIS A 27 3.45 6.05 3.72
N ALA A 28 3.58 4.76 3.41
CA ALA A 28 2.89 4.13 2.28
C ALA A 28 1.36 4.19 2.43
N ILE A 29 0.83 3.94 3.64
CA ILE A 29 -0.61 4.07 3.95
C ILE A 29 -1.07 5.50 3.76
N LYS A 30 -0.31 6.48 4.26
CA LYS A 30 -0.64 7.91 4.14
C LYS A 30 -0.74 8.34 2.67
N VAL A 31 0.24 7.97 1.85
CA VAL A 31 0.24 8.27 0.41
C VAL A 31 -0.92 7.55 -0.29
N PHE A 32 -1.20 6.30 0.08
CA PHE A 32 -2.34 5.55 -0.47
C PHE A 32 -3.67 6.22 -0.14
N LYS A 33 -3.89 6.63 1.11
CA LYS A 33 -5.11 7.35 1.55
C LYS A 33 -5.27 8.71 0.89
N GLN A 34 -4.17 9.43 0.64
CA GLN A 34 -4.22 10.69 -0.10
C GLN A 34 -4.74 10.49 -1.53
N LYS A 35 -4.37 9.39 -2.18
CA LYS A 35 -4.80 9.06 -3.54
C LYS A 35 -6.20 8.44 -3.57
N TYR A 36 -6.55 7.66 -2.57
CA TYR A 36 -7.82 6.94 -2.45
C TYR A 36 -8.46 7.22 -1.08
N PRO A 37 -9.06 8.41 -0.88
CA PRO A 37 -9.54 8.84 0.43
C PRO A 37 -10.73 8.03 0.95
N LYS A 38 -11.50 7.40 0.06
CA LYS A 38 -12.62 6.51 0.39
C LYS A 38 -12.20 5.06 0.62
N ALA A 39 -10.90 4.75 0.53
CA ALA A 39 -10.45 3.38 0.67
C ALA A 39 -10.47 2.92 2.14
N GLU A 40 -11.20 1.85 2.38
CA GLU A 40 -11.30 1.12 3.64
C GLU A 40 -10.46 -0.17 3.58
N ASP A 41 -10.36 -0.90 4.69
CA ASP A 41 -9.63 -2.18 4.79
C ASP A 41 -8.26 -2.17 4.08
N ILE A 42 -7.39 -1.26 4.54
CA ILE A 42 -6.08 -1.05 3.92
C ILE A 42 -5.05 -2.02 4.51
N TYR A 43 -4.39 -2.78 3.63
CA TYR A 43 -3.28 -3.67 3.98
C TYR A 43 -1.99 -3.20 3.30
N VAL A 44 -0.88 -3.31 4.03
CA VAL A 44 0.46 -3.06 3.49
C VAL A 44 1.29 -4.33 3.61
N ILE A 45 1.80 -4.77 2.47
CA ILE A 45 2.74 -5.88 2.39
C ILE A 45 4.11 -5.28 2.11
N GLN A 46 4.98 -5.35 3.12
CA GLN A 46 6.40 -5.09 2.94
C GLN A 46 7.08 -6.38 2.50
N ASN A 47 7.89 -6.30 1.46
CA ASN A 47 8.73 -7.43 1.10
C ASN A 47 9.87 -7.55 2.13
N LEU A 48 9.70 -8.45 3.10
CA LEU A 48 10.66 -8.66 4.20
C LEU A 48 11.87 -9.49 3.75
N PHE A 49 11.66 -10.37 2.77
CA PHE A 49 12.67 -11.27 2.24
C PHE A 49 13.10 -10.78 0.87
N ARG A 50 13.93 -9.73 0.84
CA ARG A 50 14.62 -9.35 -0.39
C ARG A 50 15.67 -10.43 -0.63
N ALA A 51 15.41 -11.36 -1.55
CA ALA A 51 16.42 -12.31 -2.00
C ALA A 51 17.65 -11.49 -2.45
N ARG A 52 18.76 -11.63 -1.73
CA ARG A 52 20.05 -11.10 -2.18
C ARG A 52 20.39 -11.90 -3.44
N LYS A 53 20.22 -11.28 -4.61
CA LYS A 53 20.89 -11.72 -5.83
C LYS A 53 22.33 -11.25 -5.78
#